data_AF-A0A0F8VYA0-F1
#
_entry.id   AF-A0A0F8VYA0-F1
#
_cell.length_a   1.000
_cell.length_b   1.000
_cell.length_c   1.000
_cell.angle_alpha   90.00
_cell.angle_beta   90.00
_cell.angle_gamma   90.00
#
_symmetry.space_group_name_H-M   'P 1'
#
loop_
_entity.id
_entity.type
_entity.pdbx_description
1 polymer ?
#
loop_
_entity_poly.entity_id
_entity_poly.type
_entity_poly.pdbx_seq_one_letter_code
_entity_poly.pdbx_strand_id
1 'polypeptide(L)' 'MIKPEIEDFIQTKETKIIKGNVAAAYAAKSARVQVISAYPITPQTTVVEKLSEFVDGGEMPGTQYIK' A
#
# COMPACT_ATOMS: atom_id res chain seq x y z
N MET A 1 12.48 -3.08 21.48
CA MET A 1 11.96 -2.36 20.28
C MET A 1 12.42 -3.16 19.07
N ILE A 2 11.57 -4.09 18.62
CA ILE A 2 11.89 -5.04 17.55
C ILE A 2 11.85 -4.24 16.25
N LYS A 3 12.99 -4.11 15.57
CA LYS A 3 13.00 -3.60 14.19
C LYS A 3 12.21 -4.63 13.37
N PRO A 4 11.12 -4.26 12.67
CA PRO A 4 10.57 -5.18 11.69
C PRO A 4 11.69 -5.38 10.67
N GLU A 5 12.13 -6.61 10.50
CA GLU A 5 13.01 -6.96 9.39
C GLU A 5 12.25 -6.50 8.14
N ILE A 6 12.80 -5.52 7.44
CA ILE A 6 12.22 -5.03 6.20
C ILE A 6 12.45 -6.16 5.20
N GLU A 7 11.49 -7.09 5.13
CA GLU A 7 11.50 -8.11 4.09
C GLU A 7 11.29 -7.38 2.75
N ASP A 8 12.38 -7.22 2.02
CA ASP A 8 12.36 -6.58 0.71
C ASP A 8 11.55 -7.44 -0.27
N PHE A 9 10.32 -7.01 -0.54
CA PHE A 9 9.48 -7.67 -1.55
C PHE A 9 9.84 -7.20 -2.96
N ILE A 10 10.05 -8.13 -3.89
CA ILE A 10 10.37 -7.81 -5.30
C ILE A 10 9.07 -7.67 -6.08
N GLN A 11 8.89 -6.56 -6.78
CA GLN A 11 7.78 -6.35 -7.72
C GLN A 11 8.26 -6.62 -9.14
N THR A 12 7.51 -7.42 -9.90
CA THR A 12 7.75 -7.59 -11.32
C THR A 12 7.26 -6.36 -12.09
N LYS A 13 7.96 -6.03 -13.19
CA LYS A 13 7.53 -4.94 -14.07
C LYS A 13 6.28 -5.39 -14.83
N GLU A 14 5.19 -4.64 -14.69
CA GLU A 14 3.90 -4.90 -15.33
C GLU A 14 3.27 -3.59 -15.82
N THR A 15 2.57 -3.63 -16.96
CA THR A 15 1.76 -2.51 -17.46
C THR A 15 0.28 -2.80 -17.21
N LYS A 16 -0.39 -1.97 -16.40
CA LYS A 16 -1.81 -2.11 -16.06
C LYS A 16 -2.62 -0.89 -16.51
N ILE A 17 -3.86 -1.11 -16.96
CA ILE A 17 -4.86 -0.04 -17.12
C ILE A 17 -5.72 -0.01 -15.86
N ILE A 18 -5.55 1.04 -15.05
CA ILE A 18 -6.21 1.21 -13.75
C ILE A 18 -6.65 2.66 -13.56
N LYS A 19 -7.59 2.88 -12.63
CA LYS A 19 -8.01 4.24 -12.23
C LYS A 19 -6.85 4.96 -11.51
N GLY A 20 -6.82 6.29 -11.59
CA GLY A 20 -5.76 7.11 -10.97
C GLY A 20 -5.58 6.88 -9.47
N ASN A 21 -6.67 6.77 -8.71
CA ASN A 21 -6.62 6.47 -7.28
C ASN A 21 -5.95 5.11 -6.98
N VAL A 22 -6.28 4.09 -7.76
CA VAL A 22 -5.67 2.77 -7.64
C VAL A 22 -4.18 2.86 -7.99
N ALA A 23 -3.82 3.64 -9.03
CA ALA A 23 -2.42 3.88 -9.38
C ALA A 23 -1.64 4.55 -8.25
N ALA A 24 -2.24 5.48 -7.50
CA ALA A 24 -1.62 6.07 -6.32
C ALA A 24 -1.34 5.03 -5.21
N ALA A 25 -2.25 4.08 -4.98
CA ALA A 25 -2.02 2.98 -4.05
C ALA A 25 -0.86 2.06 -4.51
N TYR A 26 -0.81 1.72 -5.80
CA TYR A 26 0.32 0.99 -6.37
C TYR A 26 1.64 1.76 -6.22
N ALA A 27 1.63 3.08 -6.45
CA ALA A 27 2.82 3.91 -6.29
C ALA A 27 3.31 3.91 -4.83
N ALA A 28 2.42 4.00 -3.85
CA ALA A 28 2.77 3.91 -2.42
C ALA A 28 3.35 2.52 -2.07
N LYS A 29 2.78 1.44 -2.61
CA LYS A 29 3.34 0.09 -2.51
C LYS A 29 4.74 0.02 -3.13
N SER A 30 4.94 0.54 -4.34
CA SER A 30 6.25 0.61 -5.01
C SER A 30 7.28 1.47 -4.25
N ALA A 31 6.81 2.48 -3.52
CA ALA A 31 7.65 3.30 -2.65
C ALA A 31 8.04 2.62 -1.32
N ARG A 32 7.51 1.42 -1.02
CA ARG A 32 7.80 0.65 0.21
C ARG A 32 7.57 1.45 1.49
N VAL A 33 6.45 2.17 1.55
CA VAL A 33 6.08 2.94 2.76
C VAL A 33 5.95 2.02 3.96
N GLN A 34 6.46 2.42 5.11
CA GLN A 34 6.46 1.59 6.32
C GLN A 34 5.23 1.81 7.21
N VAL A 35 4.61 3.00 7.11
CA VAL A 35 3.44 3.37 7.91
C VAL A 35 2.43 4.08 7.02
N ILE A 36 1.17 3.68 7.14
CA ILE A 36 0.03 4.31 6.46
C ILE A 36 -0.93 4.77 7.54
N SER A 37 -1.22 6.06 7.59
CA SER A 37 -2.33 6.63 8.37
C SER A 37 -3.34 7.19 7.38
N ALA A 38 -4.56 6.66 7.41
CA ALA A 38 -5.56 7.04 6.44
C ALA A 38 -6.96 7.08 7.06
N TYR A 39 -7.65 8.18 6.78
CA TYR A 39 -9.06 8.38 7.14
C TYR A 39 -9.91 8.37 5.86
N PRO A 40 -10.92 7.49 5.74
CA PRO A 40 -11.72 7.40 4.52
C PRO A 40 -12.52 8.68 4.24
N ILE A 41 -12.29 9.32 3.09
CA ILE A 41 -13.10 10.44 2.59
C ILE A 41 -13.23 10.40 1.06
N THR A 42 -14.40 10.78 0.53
CA THR A 42 -14.62 10.85 -0.92
C THR A 42 -13.88 12.05 -1.52
N PRO A 43 -13.22 11.92 -2.70
CA PRO A 43 -13.18 10.78 -3.63
C PRO A 43 -12.00 9.80 -3.40
N GLN A 44 -11.22 9.98 -2.34
CA GLN A 44 -9.98 9.25 -2.06
C GLN A 44 -10.20 7.86 -1.46
N THR A 45 -11.42 7.52 -1.02
CA THR A 45 -11.81 6.23 -0.41
C THR A 45 -11.18 5.01 -1.09
N THR A 46 -11.19 4.97 -2.43
CA THR A 46 -10.64 3.85 -3.21
C THR A 46 -9.12 3.66 -3.08
N VAL A 47 -8.37 4.70 -2.71
CA VAL A 47 -6.93 4.59 -2.38
C VAL A 47 -6.75 3.87 -1.04
N VAL A 48 -7.51 4.29 -0.02
CA VAL A 48 -7.50 3.73 1.35
C VAL A 48 -7.85 2.26 1.34
N GLU A 49 -8.95 1.91 0.65
CA GLU A 49 -9.41 0.54 0.49
C GLU A 49 -8.32 -0.33 -0.14
N LYS A 50 -7.71 0.15 -1.24
CA LYS A 50 -6.68 -0.63 -1.93
C LYS A 50 -5.39 -0.81 -1.12
N LEU A 51 -5.00 0.20 -0.35
CA LEU A 51 -3.85 0.10 0.56
C LEU A 51 -4.12 -0.88 1.70
N SER A 52 -5.33 -0.88 2.27
CA SER A 52 -5.71 -1.88 3.27
C SER A 52 -5.64 -3.29 2.69
N GLU A 53 -6.17 -3.51 1.48
CA GLU A 53 -6.09 -4.80 0.79
C GLU A 53 -4.64 -5.29 0.61
N PHE A 54 -3.71 -4.40 0.25
CA PHE A 54 -2.30 -4.79 0.08
C PHE A 54 -1.62 -5.18 1.40
N VAL A 55 -1.91 -4.44 2.48
CA VAL A 55 -1.34 -4.74 3.80
C VAL A 55 -1.94 -6.04 4.34
N ASP A 56 -3.27 -6.18 4.31
CA ASP A 56 -3.98 -7.37 4.78
C ASP A 56 -3.63 -8.61 3.94
N GLY A 57 -3.35 -8.43 2.66
CA GLY A 57 -2.92 -9.49 1.73
C GLY A 57 -1.43 -9.85 1.81
N GLY A 58 -0.65 -9.21 2.68
CA GLY A 58 0.79 -9.46 2.81
C GLY A 58 1.62 -8.98 1.61
N GLU A 59 1.05 -8.18 0.71
CA GLU A 59 1.75 -7.60 -0.44
C GLU A 59 2.68 -6.44 -0.04
N MET A 60 2.53 -5.93 1.17
CA MET A 60 3.33 -4.87 1.78
C MET A 60 3.88 -5.34 3.14
N PRO A 61 4.81 -6.31 3.16
CA PRO A 61 5.35 -6.86 4.39
C PRO A 61 6.02 -5.76 5.22
N GLY A 62 5.84 -5.82 6.55
CA GLY A 62 6.38 -4.84 7.49
C GLY A 62 5.71 -3.45 7.45
N THR A 63 4.68 -3.25 6.61
CA THR A 63 3.91 -1.99 6.60
C THR A 63 2.85 -2.00 7.70
N GLN A 64 2.83 -0.97 8.53
CA GLN A 64 1.81 -0.78 9.56
C GLN A 64 0.69 0.13 9.05
N TYR A 65 -0.54 -0.37 9.06
CA TYR A 65 -1.73 0.41 8.77
C TYR A 65 -2.38 0.90 10.06
N ILE A 66 -2.47 2.22 10.23
CA ILE A 66 -3.08 2.88 11.38
C ILE A 66 -4.42 3.45 10.93
N LYS A 67 -5.49 2.96 11.57
CA LYS A 67 -6.88 3.42 11.35
C LYS A 67 -7.20 4.63 12.21
#